data_AF-A0A2E7TPW5-F1
#
_entry.id   AF-A0A2E7TPW5-F1
#
_cell.length_a   1.000
_cell.length_b   1.000
_cell.length_c   1.000
_cell.angle_alpha   90.00
_cell.angle_beta   90.00
_cell.angle_gamma   90.00
#
_symmetry.space_group_name_H-M   'P 1'
#
loop_
_entity.id
_entity.type
_entity.pdbx_description
1 polymer ?
#
loop_
_entity_poly.entity_id
_entity_poly.type
_entity_poly.pdbx_seq_one_letter_code
_entity_poly.pdbx_strand_id
1 'polypeptide(L)'
;MKFKLYAKKFIRILLMLIYRFDWWHTSPLENRKYAIDIIAELNKKLERESIIELGCGLGDIIGNAKYRKKYFYDISVNVLNAAKFLHFFSHRKSINSYRVFDFFRDTLSSNLRFDAIVIVNWIHGYERMALRKILDKIVCNNLNKKGMIIFDVINDNSAYKYNHTISDLIDIDQFKLKILENYPNGRNIVIAELH
;
A
#
# COMPACT_ATOMS: atom_id res chain seq x y z
N MET A 1 25.50 10.40 0.30
CA MET A 1 24.03 10.28 0.43
C MET A 1 23.31 10.39 -0.93
N LYS A 2 23.60 11.42 -1.75
CA LYS A 2 22.96 11.61 -3.08
C LYS A 2 23.28 10.52 -4.11
N PHE A 3 24.51 10.00 -4.15
CA PHE A 3 24.91 8.96 -5.11
C PHE A 3 24.05 7.68 -5.03
N LYS A 4 23.78 7.17 -3.83
CA LYS A 4 22.93 5.98 -3.62
C LYS A 4 21.50 6.19 -4.11
N LEU A 5 20.96 7.41 -3.95
CA LEU A 5 19.63 7.77 -4.43
C LEU A 5 19.56 7.77 -5.96
N TYR A 6 20.55 8.37 -6.63
CA TYR A 6 20.64 8.36 -8.09
C TYR A 6 20.82 6.95 -8.64
N ALA A 7 21.65 6.11 -8.01
CA ALA A 7 21.80 4.72 -8.40
C ALA A 7 20.48 3.94 -8.29
N LYS A 8 19.72 4.11 -7.18
CA LYS A 8 18.39 3.50 -7.03
C LYS A 8 17.42 3.96 -8.11
N LYS A 9 17.39 5.27 -8.41
CA LYS A 9 16.55 5.81 -9.49
C LYS A 9 16.95 5.24 -10.84
N PHE A 10 18.23 5.16 -11.15
CA PHE A 10 18.75 4.59 -12.39
C PHE A 10 18.35 3.11 -12.55
N ILE A 11 18.53 2.29 -11.50
CA ILE A 11 18.09 0.89 -11.50
C ILE A 11 16.59 0.79 -11.79
N ARG A 12 15.76 1.64 -11.18
CA ARG A 12 14.32 1.63 -11.44
C ARG A 12 13.97 2.07 -12.86
N ILE A 13 14.70 3.01 -13.45
CA ILE A 13 14.52 3.39 -14.86
C ILE A 13 14.87 2.21 -15.76
N LEU A 14 15.96 1.49 -15.49
CA LEU A 14 16.31 0.30 -16.25
C LEU A 14 15.21 -0.77 -16.13
N LEU A 15 14.72 -1.03 -14.92
CA LEU A 15 13.60 -1.95 -14.70
C LEU A 15 12.33 -1.48 -15.42
N MET A 16 12.06 -0.17 -15.45
CA MET A 16 10.94 0.41 -16.18
C MET A 16 11.04 0.10 -17.68
N LEU A 17 12.24 0.18 -18.26
CA LEU A 17 12.46 -0.15 -19.67
C LEU A 17 12.31 -1.66 -19.94
N ILE A 18 12.84 -2.51 -19.06
CA ILE A 18 12.79 -3.98 -19.19
C ILE A 18 11.36 -4.50 -19.01
N TYR A 19 10.70 -4.09 -17.92
CA TYR A 19 9.39 -4.59 -17.54
C TYR A 19 8.24 -3.74 -18.09
N ARG A 20 8.51 -2.56 -18.66
CA ARG A 20 7.54 -1.68 -19.34
C ARG A 20 6.39 -1.24 -18.42
N PHE A 21 6.74 -0.72 -17.24
CA PHE A 21 5.79 -0.11 -16.31
C PHE A 21 5.84 1.43 -16.33
N ASP A 22 4.91 2.09 -15.66
CA ASP A 22 4.80 3.54 -15.66
C ASP A 22 5.93 4.29 -14.92
N TRP A 23 6.29 5.46 -15.43
CA TRP A 23 7.34 6.33 -14.87
C TRP A 23 7.16 6.63 -13.38
N TRP A 24 5.91 6.67 -12.89
CA TRP A 24 5.57 6.86 -11.48
C TRP A 24 6.38 5.95 -10.53
N HIS A 25 6.59 4.69 -10.91
CA HIS A 25 7.29 3.71 -10.08
C HIS A 25 8.81 3.96 -9.98
N THR A 26 9.38 4.85 -10.79
CA THR A 26 10.81 5.17 -10.78
C THR A 26 11.23 6.02 -9.58
N SER A 27 10.29 6.64 -8.87
CA SER A 27 10.58 7.44 -7.69
C SER A 27 11.03 6.56 -6.52
N PRO A 28 12.25 6.74 -5.98
CA PRO A 28 12.75 5.97 -4.84
C PRO A 28 11.91 6.14 -3.57
N LEU A 29 12.02 5.20 -2.63
CA LEU A 29 11.34 5.27 -1.33
C LEU A 29 11.74 6.53 -0.55
N GLU A 30 13.01 6.92 -0.62
CA GLU A 30 13.57 8.07 0.08
C GLU A 30 12.89 9.40 -0.31
N ASN A 31 12.29 9.47 -1.49
CA ASN A 31 11.56 10.65 -1.96
C ASN A 31 10.08 10.65 -1.53
N ARG A 32 9.61 9.60 -0.85
CA ARG A 32 8.22 9.40 -0.47
C ARG A 32 8.11 9.28 1.04
N LYS A 33 8.11 10.45 1.71
CA LYS A 33 7.98 10.55 3.17
C LYS A 33 6.80 9.76 3.72
N TYR A 34 5.63 9.82 3.06
CA TYR A 34 4.45 9.07 3.48
C TYR A 34 4.69 7.56 3.54
N ALA A 35 5.41 7.00 2.57
CA ALA A 35 5.71 5.58 2.55
C ALA A 35 6.67 5.19 3.67
N ILE A 36 7.65 6.04 3.99
CA ILE A 36 8.58 5.86 5.12
C ILE A 36 7.82 5.84 6.44
N ASP A 37 6.89 6.79 6.63
CA ASP A 37 6.12 6.90 7.87
C ASP A 37 5.13 5.72 8.02
N ILE A 38 4.51 5.27 6.93
CA ILE A 38 3.69 4.04 6.92
C ILE A 38 4.54 2.83 7.35
N ILE A 39 5.74 2.66 6.79
CA ILE A 39 6.65 1.58 7.17
C ILE A 39 7.00 1.66 8.66
N ALA A 40 7.23 2.86 9.19
CA ALA A 40 7.54 3.05 10.60
C ALA A 40 6.37 2.60 11.49
N GLU A 41 5.13 2.94 11.14
CA GLU A 41 3.93 2.57 11.89
C GLU A 41 3.63 1.07 11.81
N LEU A 42 3.72 0.48 10.61
CA LEU A 42 3.64 -0.97 10.41
C LEU A 42 4.65 -1.73 11.29
N ASN A 43 5.86 -1.21 11.40
CA ASN A 43 6.92 -1.86 12.16
C ASN A 43 6.79 -1.69 13.68
N LYS A 44 5.93 -0.78 14.19
CA LYS A 44 5.65 -0.63 15.63
C LYS A 44 4.75 -1.74 16.18
N LYS A 45 3.94 -2.39 15.34
CA LYS A 45 3.05 -3.49 15.77
C LYS A 45 3.82 -4.64 16.39
N LEU A 46 3.32 -5.21 17.47
CA LEU A 46 3.89 -6.43 18.04
C LEU A 46 3.61 -7.64 17.14
N GLU A 47 2.34 -7.82 16.77
CA GLU A 47 1.87 -8.86 15.85
C GLU A 47 2.09 -8.42 14.40
N ARG A 48 2.92 -9.18 13.67
CA ARG A 48 3.33 -8.91 12.28
C ARG A 48 3.41 -10.21 11.48
N GLU A 49 2.35 -11.00 11.54
CA GLU A 49 2.27 -12.29 10.88
C GLU A 49 1.98 -12.12 9.38
N SER A 50 0.95 -11.36 9.01
CA SER A 50 0.55 -11.18 7.61
C SER A 50 0.17 -9.75 7.25
N ILE A 51 0.67 -9.30 6.10
CA ILE A 51 0.35 -7.99 5.50
C ILE A 51 0.01 -8.16 4.03
N ILE A 52 -0.96 -7.40 3.55
CA ILE A 52 -1.27 -7.24 2.12
C ILE A 52 -1.18 -5.77 1.73
N GLU A 53 -0.64 -5.51 0.55
CA GLU A 53 -0.67 -4.20 -0.10
C GLU A 53 -1.38 -4.37 -1.44
N LEU A 54 -2.51 -3.65 -1.61
CA LEU A 54 -3.33 -3.66 -2.82
C LEU A 54 -2.93 -2.45 -3.68
N GLY A 55 -2.48 -2.70 -4.91
CA GLY A 55 -1.81 -1.69 -5.73
C GLY A 55 -0.38 -1.42 -5.25
N CYS A 56 0.37 -2.48 -4.97
CA CYS A 56 1.66 -2.39 -4.29
C CYS A 56 2.80 -1.78 -5.11
N GLY A 57 2.65 -1.65 -6.44
CA GLY A 57 3.72 -1.14 -7.27
C GLY A 57 4.97 -2.02 -7.19
N LEU A 58 6.14 -1.39 -7.02
CA LEU A 58 7.40 -2.10 -6.76
C LEU A 58 7.52 -2.65 -5.33
N GLY A 59 6.46 -2.54 -4.51
CA GLY A 59 6.38 -3.08 -3.16
C GLY A 59 7.28 -2.35 -2.16
N ASP A 60 7.36 -1.02 -2.27
CA ASP A 60 8.25 -0.22 -1.43
C ASP A 60 7.83 -0.20 0.03
N ILE A 61 6.52 -0.13 0.30
CA ILE A 61 5.98 -0.18 1.66
C ILE A 61 6.06 -1.61 2.18
N ILE A 62 5.34 -2.54 1.56
CA ILE A 62 5.25 -3.92 2.04
C ILE A 62 6.61 -4.65 2.07
N GLY A 63 7.49 -4.38 1.10
CA GLY A 63 8.85 -4.94 1.08
C GLY A 63 9.69 -4.49 2.27
N ASN A 64 9.47 -3.27 2.75
CA ASN A 64 10.17 -2.72 3.90
C ASN A 64 9.47 -2.93 5.26
N ALA A 65 8.24 -3.44 5.27
CA ALA A 65 7.56 -3.87 6.49
C ALA A 65 8.20 -5.16 7.06
N LYS A 66 8.22 -5.31 8.39
CA LYS A 66 8.83 -6.45 9.12
C LYS A 66 7.80 -7.56 9.42
N TYR A 67 7.03 -7.91 8.41
CA TYR A 67 6.00 -8.95 8.50
C TYR A 67 6.53 -10.29 7.96
N ARG A 68 6.06 -11.40 8.55
CA ARG A 68 6.47 -12.75 8.16
C ARG A 68 5.96 -13.14 6.77
N LYS A 69 4.67 -12.92 6.51
CA LYS A 69 4.00 -13.19 5.23
C LYS A 69 3.58 -11.87 4.58
N LYS A 70 3.93 -11.70 3.31
CA LYS A 70 3.70 -10.48 2.54
C LYS A 70 3.00 -10.79 1.23
N TYR A 71 1.87 -10.14 0.98
CA TYR A 71 1.04 -10.34 -0.20
C TYR A 71 1.08 -9.06 -1.06
N PHE A 72 1.85 -9.13 -2.14
CA PHE A 72 2.11 -8.06 -3.11
C PHE A 72 1.10 -8.15 -4.24
N TYR A 73 0.01 -7.39 -4.15
CA TYR A 73 -1.09 -7.48 -5.11
C TYR A 73 -1.14 -6.20 -5.93
N ASP A 74 -1.21 -6.34 -7.25
CA ASP A 74 -1.25 -5.21 -8.19
C ASP A 74 -1.94 -5.64 -9.48
N ILE A 75 -2.56 -4.71 -10.20
CA ILE A 75 -3.23 -5.00 -11.46
C ILE A 75 -2.22 -5.32 -12.57
N SER A 76 -0.98 -4.82 -12.47
CA SER A 76 0.04 -4.97 -13.49
C SER A 76 1.01 -6.12 -13.20
N VAL A 77 0.91 -7.19 -14.00
CA VAL A 77 1.88 -8.31 -13.96
C VAL A 77 3.32 -7.85 -14.18
N ASN A 78 3.52 -6.85 -15.02
CA ASN A 78 4.82 -6.27 -15.33
C ASN A 78 5.47 -5.60 -14.12
N VAL A 79 4.68 -4.82 -13.39
CA VAL A 79 5.10 -4.18 -12.14
C VAL A 79 5.42 -5.23 -11.07
N LEU A 80 4.61 -6.28 -10.95
CA LEU A 80 4.85 -7.38 -10.02
C LEU A 80 6.13 -8.15 -10.34
N ASN A 81 6.43 -8.38 -11.62
CA ASN A 81 7.67 -9.01 -12.04
C ASN A 81 8.90 -8.17 -11.66
N ALA A 82 8.82 -6.85 -11.85
CA ALA A 82 9.86 -5.93 -11.39
C ALA A 82 9.99 -5.90 -9.86
N ALA A 83 8.88 -5.92 -9.13
CA ALA A 83 8.87 -6.01 -7.67
C ALA A 83 9.55 -7.30 -7.21
N LYS A 84 9.18 -8.44 -7.80
CA LYS A 84 9.77 -9.75 -7.49
C LYS A 84 11.28 -9.74 -7.71
N PHE A 85 11.76 -9.16 -8.80
CA PHE A 85 13.20 -9.00 -9.05
C PHE A 85 13.88 -8.16 -7.96
N LEU A 86 13.31 -7.00 -7.59
CA LEU A 86 13.86 -6.12 -6.56
C LEU A 86 13.94 -6.80 -5.19
N HIS A 87 12.90 -7.54 -4.81
CA HIS A 87 12.82 -8.18 -3.50
C HIS A 87 13.54 -9.53 -3.44
N PHE A 88 13.88 -10.14 -4.57
CA PHE A 88 14.70 -11.36 -4.62
C PHE A 88 16.09 -11.13 -4.00
N PHE A 89 16.68 -9.96 -4.20
CA PHE A 89 17.98 -9.60 -3.63
C PHE A 89 17.89 -9.02 -2.20
N SER A 90 16.68 -8.95 -1.64
CA SER A 90 16.49 -8.47 -0.27
C SER A 90 16.98 -9.52 0.72
N HIS A 91 17.84 -9.12 1.66
CA HIS A 91 18.35 -10.01 2.72
C HIS A 91 17.31 -10.30 3.81
N ARG A 92 16.07 -9.82 3.66
CA ARG A 92 15.01 -9.97 4.67
C ARG A 92 14.26 -11.28 4.43
N LYS A 93 14.32 -12.19 5.41
CA LYS A 93 13.54 -13.43 5.41
C LYS A 93 12.05 -13.12 5.57
N SER A 94 11.29 -13.21 4.49
CA SER A 94 9.81 -13.19 4.50
C SER A 94 9.25 -14.12 3.43
N ILE A 95 8.04 -14.62 3.65
CA ILE A 95 7.29 -15.41 2.68
C ILE A 95 6.51 -14.43 1.81
N ASN A 96 6.95 -14.25 0.57
CA ASN A 96 6.37 -13.28 -0.35
C ASN A 96 5.44 -13.99 -1.36
N SER A 97 4.20 -13.54 -1.45
CA SER A 97 3.22 -13.95 -2.45
C SER A 97 2.95 -12.77 -3.39
N TYR A 98 3.01 -13.00 -4.70
CA TYR A 98 2.72 -12.00 -5.72
C TYR A 98 1.51 -12.47 -6.52
N ARG A 99 0.52 -11.59 -6.72
CA ARG A 99 -0.69 -11.93 -7.47
C ARG A 99 -1.18 -10.74 -8.28
N VAL A 100 -1.49 -10.99 -9.55
CA VAL A 100 -2.26 -10.03 -10.36
C VAL A 100 -3.64 -9.91 -9.72
N PHE A 101 -4.05 -8.71 -9.35
CA PHE A 101 -5.28 -8.47 -8.62
C PHE A 101 -5.91 -7.14 -9.04
N ASP A 102 -7.10 -7.21 -9.63
CA ASP A 102 -7.95 -6.06 -9.88
C ASP A 102 -8.88 -5.85 -8.69
N PHE A 103 -8.68 -4.77 -7.96
CA PHE A 103 -9.43 -4.44 -6.76
C PHE A 103 -10.96 -4.46 -6.95
N PHE A 104 -11.44 -4.10 -8.14
CA PHE A 104 -12.88 -3.98 -8.42
C PHE A 104 -13.51 -5.25 -9.01
N ARG A 105 -12.69 -6.19 -9.47
CA ARG A 105 -13.18 -7.42 -10.13
C ARG A 105 -12.90 -8.68 -9.32
N ASP A 106 -11.78 -8.70 -8.61
CA ASP A 106 -11.31 -9.86 -7.89
C ASP A 106 -11.72 -9.82 -6.42
N THR A 107 -11.82 -11.00 -5.82
CA THR A 107 -12.05 -11.13 -4.37
C THR A 107 -10.82 -11.71 -3.67
N LEU A 108 -10.58 -11.24 -2.46
CA LEU A 108 -9.64 -11.90 -1.56
C LEU A 108 -10.25 -13.22 -1.09
N SER A 109 -9.42 -14.25 -0.99
CA SER A 109 -9.88 -15.55 -0.51
C SER A 109 -10.28 -15.45 0.96
N SER A 110 -11.41 -16.05 1.33
CA SER A 110 -11.98 -15.99 2.68
C SER A 110 -11.16 -16.76 3.72
N ASN A 111 -10.12 -17.50 3.33
CA ASN A 111 -9.16 -18.14 4.22
C ASN A 111 -7.95 -17.26 4.54
N LEU A 112 -7.78 -16.12 3.85
CA LEU A 112 -6.70 -15.18 4.12
C LEU A 112 -7.14 -14.19 5.19
N ARG A 113 -6.24 -13.94 6.15
CA ARG A 113 -6.38 -12.94 7.20
C ARG A 113 -5.10 -12.13 7.33
N PHE A 114 -5.25 -10.85 7.64
CA PHE A 114 -4.16 -9.88 7.67
C PHE A 114 -4.16 -9.06 8.95
N ASP A 115 -2.97 -8.86 9.53
CA ASP A 115 -2.79 -7.90 10.62
C ASP A 115 -2.60 -6.47 10.09
N ALA A 116 -2.27 -6.35 8.80
CA ALA A 116 -2.22 -5.07 8.10
C ALA A 116 -2.69 -5.16 6.65
N ILE A 117 -3.48 -4.18 6.23
CA ILE A 117 -3.94 -3.98 4.84
C ILE A 117 -3.52 -2.57 4.42
N VAL A 118 -2.77 -2.43 3.33
CA VAL A 118 -2.28 -1.13 2.83
C VAL A 118 -2.90 -0.85 1.46
N ILE A 119 -3.51 0.32 1.33
CA ILE A 119 -4.19 0.77 0.11
C ILE A 119 -3.96 2.27 -0.05
N VAL A 120 -2.84 2.64 -0.65
CA VAL A 120 -2.37 4.03 -0.67
C VAL A 120 -2.14 4.50 -2.11
N ASN A 121 -2.40 5.79 -2.34
CA ASN A 121 -2.15 6.58 -3.53
C ASN A 121 -3.13 6.43 -4.71
N TRP A 122 -3.49 5.21 -5.10
CA TRP A 122 -4.27 5.01 -6.33
C TRP A 122 -5.79 5.21 -6.17
N ILE A 123 -6.31 5.16 -4.94
CA ILE A 123 -7.75 5.21 -4.63
C ILE A 123 -8.44 6.51 -5.08
N HIS A 124 -7.69 7.59 -5.24
CA HIS A 124 -8.19 8.89 -5.73
C HIS A 124 -8.59 8.89 -7.22
N GLY A 125 -8.32 7.80 -7.93
CA GLY A 125 -8.82 7.56 -9.29
C GLY A 125 -10.26 7.02 -9.33
N TYR A 126 -10.84 6.64 -8.18
CA TYR A 126 -12.09 5.89 -8.09
C TYR A 126 -13.12 6.53 -7.16
N GLU A 127 -14.39 6.27 -7.43
CA GLU A 127 -15.54 6.86 -6.73
C GLU A 127 -15.78 6.18 -5.37
N ARG A 128 -16.25 6.95 -4.39
CA ARG A 128 -16.33 6.54 -2.98
C ARG A 128 -17.21 5.32 -2.75
N MET A 129 -18.39 5.23 -3.39
CA MET A 129 -19.31 4.12 -3.13
C MET A 129 -18.73 2.79 -3.60
N ALA A 130 -18.02 2.81 -4.75
CA ALA A 130 -17.33 1.64 -5.27
C ALA A 130 -16.21 1.16 -4.32
N LEU A 131 -15.40 2.09 -3.81
CA LEU A 131 -14.35 1.77 -2.84
C LEU A 131 -14.94 1.23 -1.54
N ARG A 132 -15.90 1.95 -0.95
CA ARG A 132 -16.51 1.61 0.35
C ARG A 132 -17.04 0.19 0.39
N LYS A 133 -17.83 -0.18 -0.62
CA LYS A 133 -18.44 -1.52 -0.71
C LYS A 133 -17.41 -2.65 -0.70
N ILE A 134 -16.25 -2.45 -1.30
CA ILE A 134 -15.18 -3.46 -1.37
C ILE A 134 -14.38 -3.44 -0.06
N LEU A 135 -14.06 -2.26 0.47
CA LEU A 135 -13.35 -2.10 1.72
C LEU A 135 -14.12 -2.73 2.89
N ASP A 136 -15.42 -2.52 3.00
CA ASP A 136 -16.26 -3.13 4.05
C ASP A 136 -16.17 -4.66 4.00
N LYS A 137 -16.18 -5.25 2.79
CA LYS A 137 -16.02 -6.70 2.62
C LYS A 137 -14.63 -7.18 3.02
N ILE A 138 -13.58 -6.45 2.66
CA ILE A 138 -12.20 -6.79 2.99
C ILE A 138 -11.97 -6.68 4.50
N VAL A 139 -12.47 -5.62 5.14
CA VAL A 139 -12.39 -5.45 6.59
C VAL A 139 -13.10 -6.61 7.29
N CYS A 140 -14.37 -6.86 6.94
CA CYS A 140 -15.17 -7.91 7.59
C CYS A 140 -14.58 -9.32 7.41
N ASN A 141 -14.06 -9.63 6.22
CA ASN A 141 -13.65 -10.99 5.88
C ASN A 141 -12.15 -11.25 5.98
N ASN A 142 -11.30 -10.23 5.99
CA ASN A 142 -9.86 -10.41 5.83
C ASN A 142 -9.01 -9.64 6.85
N LEU A 143 -9.56 -8.66 7.57
CA LEU A 143 -8.80 -7.97 8.62
C LEU A 143 -8.92 -8.74 9.95
N ASN A 144 -7.78 -9.01 10.59
CA ASN A 144 -7.78 -9.58 11.94
C ASN A 144 -8.30 -8.58 12.97
N LYS A 145 -8.82 -9.08 14.10
CA LYS A 145 -9.08 -8.24 15.28
C LYS A 145 -7.78 -7.53 15.68
N LYS A 146 -7.83 -6.24 16.03
CA LYS A 146 -6.63 -5.39 16.24
C LYS A 146 -5.72 -5.26 15.01
N GLY A 147 -6.13 -5.76 13.86
CA GLY A 147 -5.47 -5.49 12.57
C GLY A 147 -5.67 -4.02 12.20
N MET A 148 -4.80 -3.52 11.32
CA MET A 148 -4.93 -2.16 10.80
C MET A 148 -5.20 -2.14 9.30
N ILE A 149 -5.97 -1.15 8.86
CA ILE A 149 -6.02 -0.72 7.47
C ILE A 149 -5.37 0.65 7.35
N ILE A 150 -4.50 0.81 6.36
CA ILE A 150 -3.78 2.05 6.07
C ILE A 150 -4.16 2.52 4.67
N PHE A 151 -4.64 3.75 4.59
CA PHE A 151 -4.96 4.42 3.33
C PHE A 151 -4.64 5.90 3.43
N ASP A 152 -4.83 6.64 2.34
CA ASP A 152 -4.62 8.08 2.32
C ASP A 152 -5.85 8.83 1.84
N VAL A 153 -6.06 10.00 2.41
CA VAL A 153 -7.08 10.96 1.99
C VAL A 153 -6.40 12.21 1.48
N ILE A 154 -7.06 12.93 0.58
CA ILE A 154 -6.56 14.19 0.03
C ILE A 154 -7.65 15.23 0.23
N ASN A 155 -7.28 16.34 0.84
CA ASN A 155 -8.20 17.44 1.15
C ASN A 155 -8.15 18.48 0.03
N ASP A 156 -9.32 18.75 -0.57
CA ASP A 156 -9.60 19.87 -1.46
C ASP A 156 -8.55 20.12 -2.56
N ASN A 157 -8.12 19.06 -3.23
CA ASN A 157 -7.14 19.16 -4.31
C ASN A 157 -7.74 18.80 -5.67
N SER A 158 -7.85 19.81 -6.54
CA SER A 158 -8.40 19.67 -7.89
C SER A 158 -7.52 18.85 -8.86
N ALA A 159 -6.26 18.57 -8.51
CA ALA A 159 -5.41 17.69 -9.30
C ALA A 159 -5.84 16.21 -9.21
N TYR A 160 -6.69 15.87 -8.25
CA TYR A 160 -7.22 14.54 -8.04
C TYR A 160 -8.69 14.48 -8.43
N LYS A 161 -9.07 13.43 -9.17
CA LYS A 161 -10.44 13.25 -9.67
C LYS A 161 -11.45 13.08 -8.53
N TYR A 162 -11.07 12.33 -7.50
CA TYR A 162 -11.88 12.14 -6.30
C TYR A 162 -11.06 12.49 -5.06
N ASN A 163 -11.65 13.31 -4.20
CA ASN A 163 -11.14 13.66 -2.88
C ASN A 163 -12.05 12.96 -1.87
N HIS A 164 -11.50 12.05 -1.07
CA HIS A 164 -12.25 11.22 -0.13
C HIS A 164 -12.09 11.72 1.29
N THR A 165 -13.14 11.65 2.09
CA THR A 165 -13.06 11.73 3.55
C THR A 165 -12.77 10.35 4.14
N ILE A 166 -12.40 10.30 5.43
CA ILE A 166 -12.17 9.02 6.13
C ILE A 166 -13.46 8.17 6.16
N SER A 167 -14.59 8.81 6.45
CA SER A 167 -15.92 8.18 6.50
C SER A 167 -16.42 7.71 5.14
N ASP A 168 -15.89 8.23 4.04
CA ASP A 168 -16.21 7.69 2.70
C ASP A 168 -15.61 6.29 2.50
N LEU A 169 -14.54 5.94 3.20
CA LEU A 169 -13.77 4.70 2.97
C LEU A 169 -14.01 3.61 4.01
N ILE A 170 -14.27 3.98 5.27
CA ILE A 170 -14.48 3.03 6.38
C ILE A 170 -15.57 3.51 7.35
N ASP A 171 -16.10 2.58 8.14
CA ASP A 171 -16.95 2.89 9.29
C ASP A 171 -16.09 3.32 10.48
N ILE A 172 -16.00 4.63 10.74
CA ILE A 172 -15.05 5.19 11.71
C ILE A 172 -15.24 4.68 13.14
N ASP A 173 -16.46 4.26 13.50
CA ASP A 173 -16.79 3.81 14.86
C ASP A 173 -16.21 2.42 15.17
N GLN A 174 -15.78 1.68 14.15
CA GLN A 174 -15.14 0.36 14.31
C GLN A 174 -13.63 0.47 14.56
N PHE A 175 -13.05 1.66 14.42
CA PHE A 175 -11.60 1.83 14.39
C PHE A 175 -11.08 2.88 15.37
N LYS A 176 -9.95 2.57 15.98
CA LYS A 176 -9.05 3.56 16.56
C LYS A 176 -8.24 4.22 15.44
N LEU A 177 -8.44 5.51 15.24
CA LEU A 177 -7.79 6.27 14.17
C LEU A 177 -6.51 6.96 14.64
N LYS A 178 -5.49 6.96 13.78
CA LYS A 178 -4.31 7.82 13.85
C LYS A 178 -4.08 8.44 12.48
N ILE A 179 -4.00 9.77 12.44
CA ILE A 179 -3.80 10.53 11.21
C ILE A 179 -2.38 11.08 11.22
N LEU A 180 -1.67 10.88 10.12
CA LEU A 180 -0.39 11.54 9.84
C LEU A 180 -0.63 12.60 8.76
N GLU A 181 -0.15 13.80 9.01
CA GLU A 181 -0.39 14.97 8.16
C GLU A 181 0.93 15.52 7.58
N ASN A 182 0.84 16.67 6.91
CA ASN A 182 1.97 17.41 6.33
C ASN A 182 2.67 16.67 5.19
N TYR A 183 1.89 16.03 4.32
CA TYR A 183 2.39 15.50 3.05
C TYR A 183 2.00 16.41 1.88
N PRO A 184 2.74 16.36 0.77
CA PRO A 184 2.41 17.14 -0.42
C PRO A 184 0.96 16.94 -0.87
N ASN A 185 0.43 17.94 -1.57
CA ASN A 185 -0.90 17.93 -2.19
C ASN A 185 -2.07 17.85 -1.20
N GLY A 186 -1.90 18.20 0.06
CA GLY A 186 -2.97 18.11 1.07
C GLY A 186 -3.28 16.68 1.49
N ARG A 187 -2.31 15.78 1.32
CA ARG A 187 -2.46 14.36 1.64
C ARG A 187 -2.30 14.11 3.13
N ASN A 188 -3.17 13.28 3.67
CA ASN A 188 -3.07 12.70 5.02
C ASN A 188 -3.06 11.18 4.92
N ILE A 189 -2.23 10.53 5.73
CA ILE A 189 -2.22 9.08 5.87
C ILE A 189 -3.08 8.71 7.07
N VAL A 190 -4.04 7.83 6.86
CA VAL A 190 -4.93 7.30 7.89
C VAL A 190 -4.47 5.90 8.26
N ILE A 191 -4.26 5.68 9.55
CA ILE A 191 -4.01 4.37 10.13
C ILE A 191 -5.21 4.05 11.02
N ALA A 192 -6.03 3.11 10.59
CA ALA A 192 -7.25 2.70 11.27
C ALA A 192 -7.08 1.30 11.84
N GLU A 193 -7.02 1.18 13.17
CA GLU A 193 -6.89 -0.10 13.88
C GLU A 193 -8.25 -0.60 14.35
N LEU A 194 -8.64 -1.80 13.94
CA LEU A 194 -9.93 -2.40 14.29
C LEU A 194 -9.99 -2.74 15.78
N HIS A 195 -11.10 -2.44 16.45
CA HIS A 195 -11.32 -2.75 17.87
C HIS A 195 -11.24 -4.25 18.23
#